data_AF-A0AAU3DAL7-F1
#
_entry.id   AF-A0AAU3DAL7-F1
#
_cell.length_a   1.000
_cell.length_b   1.000
_cell.length_c   1.000
_cell.angle_alpha   90.00
_cell.angle_beta   90.00
_cell.angle_gamma   90.00
#
_symmetry.space_group_name_H-M   'P 1'
#
loop_
_entity.id
_entity.type
_entity.pdbx_description
1 polymer ?
#
loop_
_entity_poly.entity_id
_entity_poly.type
_entity_poly.pdbx_seq_one_letter_code
_entity_poly.pdbx_strand_id
1 'polypeptide(L)'
;MSLLLTLALAAAAYYAWQRYGYRPGPGASAAARARRLRTPLVRLADLLGIDTEAGALARRSDAGAEGERRAAARLRPLSREGWTLLYDRALPRGRANVDGLAISPAGAVFLLDPKLWSGRFPLSVRAGRLWHGKVDVTGRLDGVLHERATVARLLAVDVTAIISMDGAPLIGPHGRPATELVFRGVRIVPADRLPDVLRAAGRIPGQRHASAIVTTAERVLPPYPRGQ
;
A
#
# COMPACT_ATOMS: atom_id res chain seq x y z
N MET A 1 -0.54 29.06 -37.57
CA MET A 1 -0.16 28.79 -36.17
C MET A 1 1.37 28.59 -36.16
N SER A 2 2.13 29.51 -35.57
CA SER A 2 3.60 29.52 -35.75
C SER A 2 4.27 28.35 -35.02
N LEU A 3 5.40 27.86 -35.55
CA LEU A 3 6.20 26.76 -35.01
C LEU A 3 6.60 26.96 -33.53
N LEU A 4 6.74 28.23 -33.11
CA LEU A 4 7.06 28.61 -31.73
C LEU A 4 5.90 28.32 -30.77
N LEU A 5 4.65 28.49 -31.24
CA LEU A 5 3.45 28.26 -30.45
C LEU A 5 3.19 26.76 -30.23
N THR A 6 3.48 25.93 -31.23
CA THR A 6 3.44 24.46 -31.10
C THR A 6 4.53 23.92 -30.18
N LEU A 7 5.76 24.44 -30.28
CA LEU A 7 6.85 24.06 -29.37
C LEU A 7 6.57 24.47 -27.92
N ALA A 8 6.02 25.67 -27.71
CA ALA A 8 5.64 26.14 -26.37
C ALA A 8 4.50 25.29 -25.76
N LEU A 9 3.49 24.94 -26.55
CA LEU A 9 2.41 24.05 -26.11
C LEU A 9 2.89 22.63 -25.84
N ALA A 10 3.79 22.09 -26.67
CA ALA A 10 4.40 20.78 -26.44
C ALA A 10 5.27 20.78 -25.18
N ALA A 11 6.06 21.83 -24.94
CA ALA A 11 6.85 22.00 -23.73
C ALA A 11 5.97 22.19 -22.49
N ALA A 12 4.87 22.95 -22.57
CA ALA A 12 3.92 23.12 -21.49
C ALA A 12 3.14 21.84 -21.19
N ALA A 13 2.74 21.08 -22.22
CA ALA A 13 2.12 19.77 -22.09
C ALA A 13 3.10 18.73 -21.53
N TYR A 14 4.37 18.75 -21.95
CA TYR A 14 5.44 17.92 -21.41
C TYR A 14 5.73 18.27 -19.94
N TYR A 15 5.82 19.56 -19.62
CA TYR A 15 6.00 20.06 -18.26
C TYR A 15 4.80 19.71 -17.37
N ALA A 16 3.58 19.88 -17.88
CA ALA A 16 2.35 19.48 -17.21
C ALA A 16 2.27 17.95 -17.06
N TRP A 17 2.71 17.17 -18.05
CA TRP A 17 2.76 15.72 -17.97
C TRP A 17 3.83 15.23 -16.98
N GLN A 18 4.98 15.89 -16.90
CA GLN A 18 5.98 15.61 -15.86
C GLN A 18 5.48 16.00 -14.46
N ARG A 19 4.68 17.06 -14.34
CA ARG A 19 4.22 17.61 -13.05
C ARG A 19 2.89 17.04 -12.56
N TYR A 20 2.03 16.58 -13.47
CA TYR A 20 0.72 15.97 -13.22
C TYR A 20 0.62 14.54 -13.77
N GLY A 21 1.76 13.90 -14.05
CA GLY A 21 1.84 12.54 -14.57
C GLY A 21 1.00 11.56 -13.76
N TYR A 22 0.55 10.49 -14.40
CA TYR A 22 -0.33 9.48 -13.83
C TYR A 22 0.08 9.12 -12.39
N ARG A 23 -0.75 9.50 -11.42
CA ARG A 23 -0.63 9.07 -10.03
C ARG A 23 -1.67 7.99 -9.79
N PRO A 24 -1.27 6.72 -9.68
CA PRO A 24 -2.21 5.64 -9.45
C PRO A 24 -2.91 5.88 -8.11
N GLY A 25 -4.22 5.65 -8.12
CA GLY A 25 -4.99 5.63 -6.90
C GLY A 25 -4.70 4.36 -6.10
N PRO A 26 -5.07 4.32 -4.81
CA PRO A 26 -4.98 3.11 -4.00
C PRO A 26 -5.75 1.94 -4.65
N GLY A 27 -5.14 0.76 -4.71
CA GLY A 27 -5.74 -0.44 -5.29
C GLY A 27 -5.90 -0.42 -6.81
N ALA A 28 -5.32 0.55 -7.52
CA ALA A 28 -5.48 0.66 -8.97
C ALA A 28 -4.89 -0.56 -9.69
N SER A 29 -3.74 -1.04 -9.21
CA SER A 29 -3.05 -2.23 -9.73
C SER A 29 -3.89 -3.51 -9.53
N ALA A 30 -4.40 -3.71 -8.32
CA ALA A 30 -5.25 -4.83 -7.95
C ALA A 30 -6.59 -4.82 -8.70
N ALA A 31 -7.23 -3.66 -8.84
CA ALA A 31 -8.45 -3.50 -9.63
C ALA A 31 -8.21 -3.76 -11.13
N ALA A 32 -7.07 -3.32 -11.68
CA ALA A 32 -6.69 -3.63 -13.05
C ALA A 32 -6.47 -5.13 -13.27
N ARG A 33 -5.84 -5.81 -12.31
CA ARG A 33 -5.68 -7.28 -12.32
C ARG A 33 -7.04 -7.99 -12.31
N ALA A 34 -7.96 -7.56 -11.44
CA ALA A 34 -9.31 -8.13 -11.37
C ALA A 34 -10.06 -8.01 -12.69
N ARG A 35 -9.96 -6.84 -13.37
CA ARG A 35 -10.56 -6.64 -14.70
C ARG A 35 -9.97 -7.57 -15.77
N ARG A 36 -8.65 -7.78 -15.77
CA ARG A 36 -7.97 -8.68 -16.72
C ARG A 36 -8.39 -10.14 -16.57
N LEU A 37 -8.65 -10.57 -15.33
CA LEU A 37 -9.06 -11.95 -15.02
C LEU A 37 -10.52 -12.23 -15.40
N ARG A 38 -11.39 -11.21 -15.41
CA ARG A 38 -12.81 -11.34 -15.78
C ARG A 38 -13.02 -11.25 -17.29
N THR A 39 -12.55 -12.28 -18.00
CA THR A 39 -12.89 -12.50 -19.42
C THR A 39 -14.40 -12.73 -19.59
N PRO A 40 -14.96 -12.62 -20.80
CA PRO A 40 -16.39 -12.88 -21.04
C PRO A 40 -16.86 -14.25 -20.53
N LEU A 41 -16.04 -15.31 -20.72
CA LEU A 41 -16.34 -16.65 -20.23
C LEU A 41 -16.38 -16.73 -18.70
N VAL A 42 -15.43 -16.07 -18.02
CA VAL A 42 -15.40 -16.02 -16.55
C VAL A 42 -16.62 -15.27 -16.01
N ARG A 43 -17.06 -14.20 -16.68
CA ARG A 43 -18.28 -13.47 -16.30
C ARG A 43 -19.53 -14.30 -16.49
N LEU A 44 -19.61 -15.05 -17.58
CA LEU A 44 -20.72 -15.98 -17.81
C LEU A 44 -20.75 -17.10 -16.77
N ALA A 45 -19.58 -17.66 -16.45
CA ALA A 45 -19.45 -18.65 -15.38
C ALA A 45 -19.89 -18.08 -14.02
N ASP A 46 -19.45 -16.87 -13.65
CA ASP A 46 -19.89 -16.18 -12.43
C ASP A 46 -21.42 -15.97 -12.40
N LEU A 47 -22.04 -15.57 -13.51
CA LEU A 47 -23.50 -15.40 -13.62
C LEU A 47 -24.28 -16.71 -13.42
N LEU A 48 -23.69 -17.83 -13.84
CA LEU A 48 -24.25 -19.17 -13.69
C LEU A 48 -23.87 -19.82 -12.35
N GLY A 49 -23.16 -19.11 -11.46
CA GLY A 49 -22.70 -19.64 -10.17
C GLY A 49 -21.59 -20.68 -10.28
N ILE A 50 -20.88 -20.74 -11.41
CA ILE A 50 -19.77 -21.67 -11.63
C ILE A 50 -18.48 -21.03 -11.12
N ASP A 51 -17.88 -21.63 -10.10
CA ASP A 51 -16.62 -21.18 -9.53
C ASP A 51 -15.43 -21.54 -10.43
N THR A 52 -14.80 -20.51 -11.00
CA THR A 52 -13.55 -20.64 -11.76
C THR A 52 -12.37 -20.11 -10.95
N GLU A 53 -11.17 -20.65 -11.19
CA GLU A 53 -9.94 -20.14 -10.55
C GLU A 53 -9.69 -18.66 -10.88
N ALA A 54 -9.94 -18.27 -12.13
CA ALA A 54 -9.81 -16.90 -12.60
C ALA A 54 -10.81 -15.96 -11.91
N GLY A 55 -12.07 -16.39 -11.75
CA GLY A 55 -13.09 -15.66 -11.01
C GLY A 55 -12.73 -15.50 -9.53
N ALA A 56 -12.27 -16.58 -8.88
CA ALA A 56 -11.80 -16.54 -7.50
C ALA A 56 -10.58 -15.61 -7.31
N LEU A 57 -9.65 -15.59 -8.25
CA LEU A 57 -8.51 -14.67 -8.24
C LEU A 57 -8.94 -13.21 -8.49
N ALA A 58 -9.92 -12.98 -9.36
CA ALA A 58 -10.48 -11.65 -9.60
C ALA A 58 -11.16 -11.09 -8.34
N ARG A 59 -11.98 -11.90 -7.65
CA ARG A 59 -12.62 -11.52 -6.39
C ARG A 59 -11.60 -11.20 -5.29
N ARG A 60 -10.53 -12.01 -5.17
CA ARG A 60 -9.42 -11.72 -4.24
C ARG A 60 -8.72 -10.41 -4.58
N SER A 61 -8.52 -10.13 -5.87
CA SER A 61 -7.90 -8.88 -6.32
C SER A 61 -8.79 -7.67 -6.03
N ASP A 62 -10.11 -7.76 -6.23
CA ASP A 62 -11.04 -6.69 -5.85
C ASP A 62 -11.10 -6.46 -4.35
N ALA A 63 -11.10 -7.52 -3.54
CA ALA A 63 -11.07 -7.41 -2.09
C ALA A 63 -9.79 -6.71 -1.61
N GLY A 64 -8.64 -6.98 -2.24
CA GLY A 64 -7.40 -6.25 -2.03
C GLY A 64 -7.54 -4.76 -2.36
N ALA A 65 -8.01 -4.45 -3.57
CA ALA A 65 -8.22 -3.07 -4.02
C ALA A 65 -9.20 -2.29 -3.14
N GLU A 66 -10.22 -2.96 -2.60
CA GLU A 66 -11.16 -2.38 -1.64
C GLU A 66 -10.49 -2.07 -0.30
N GLY A 67 -9.69 -3.00 0.23
CA GLY A 67 -8.90 -2.79 1.45
C GLY A 67 -7.96 -1.59 1.34
N GLU A 68 -7.24 -1.47 0.23
CA GLU A 68 -6.36 -0.33 -0.05
C GLU A 68 -7.14 1.00 -0.15
N ARG A 69 -8.28 1.01 -0.86
CA ARG A 69 -9.13 2.21 -0.96
C ARG A 69 -9.67 2.65 0.39
N ARG A 70 -10.10 1.71 1.25
CA ARG A 70 -10.56 2.02 2.61
C ARG A 70 -9.45 2.58 3.47
N ALA A 71 -8.25 1.99 3.43
CA ALA A 71 -7.09 2.52 4.15
C ALA A 71 -6.75 3.95 3.68
N ALA A 72 -6.67 4.18 2.38
CA ALA A 72 -6.40 5.51 1.83
C ALA A 72 -7.49 6.55 2.21
N ALA A 73 -8.76 6.15 2.25
CA ALA A 73 -9.85 7.02 2.69
C ALA A 73 -9.67 7.47 4.15
N ARG A 74 -9.23 6.56 5.04
CA ARG A 74 -8.91 6.87 6.44
C ARG A 74 -7.69 7.80 6.57
N LEU A 75 -6.75 7.73 5.65
CA LEU A 75 -5.53 8.56 5.64
C LEU A 75 -5.70 9.92 4.97
N ARG A 76 -6.78 10.14 4.20
CA ARG A 76 -7.05 11.40 3.49
C ARG A 76 -6.90 12.67 4.35
N PRO A 77 -7.30 12.71 5.64
CA PRO A 77 -7.06 13.88 6.49
C PRO A 77 -5.58 14.24 6.64
N LEU A 78 -4.66 13.27 6.65
CA LEU A 78 -3.24 13.50 6.85
C LEU A 78 -2.61 14.36 5.75
N SER A 79 -3.14 14.32 4.53
CA SER A 79 -2.67 15.20 3.45
C SER A 79 -2.84 16.68 3.78
N ARG A 80 -3.89 17.05 4.55
CA ARG A 80 -4.07 18.43 5.03
C ARG A 80 -3.11 18.78 6.18
N GLU A 81 -2.58 17.76 6.85
CA GLU A 81 -1.58 17.87 7.91
C GLU A 81 -0.14 17.86 7.35
N GLY A 82 0.03 17.97 6.03
CA GLY A 82 1.34 18.05 5.36
C GLY A 82 1.99 16.69 5.06
N TRP A 83 1.29 15.58 5.28
CA TRP A 83 1.80 14.26 4.91
C TRP A 83 1.78 14.07 3.40
N THR A 84 2.84 13.44 2.88
CA THR A 84 2.85 12.96 1.50
C THR A 84 2.48 11.48 1.46
N LEU A 85 1.43 11.15 0.72
CA LEU A 85 0.94 9.78 0.54
C LEU A 85 1.16 9.36 -0.92
N LEU A 86 1.94 8.30 -1.12
CA LEU A 86 2.27 7.76 -2.44
C LEU A 86 1.73 6.33 -2.51
N TYR A 87 0.76 6.09 -3.38
CA TYR A 87 0.16 4.77 -3.57
C TYR A 87 0.69 4.08 -4.82
N ASP A 88 0.57 2.75 -4.86
CA ASP A 88 0.83 1.91 -6.04
C ASP A 88 2.16 2.24 -6.75
N ARG A 89 3.27 2.12 -6.01
CA ARG A 89 4.61 2.47 -6.53
C ARG A 89 5.41 1.24 -6.93
N ALA A 90 5.96 1.24 -8.14
CA ALA A 90 6.73 0.12 -8.66
C ALA A 90 8.09 -0.01 -7.96
N LEU A 91 8.44 -1.23 -7.54
CA LEU A 91 9.81 -1.54 -7.10
C LEU A 91 10.76 -1.67 -8.30
N PRO A 92 12.08 -1.45 -8.14
CA PRO A 92 13.08 -1.52 -9.21
C PRO A 92 13.14 -2.83 -9.99
N ARG A 93 12.83 -3.97 -9.34
CA ARG A 93 12.91 -5.30 -9.93
C ARG A 93 11.59 -6.05 -9.74
N GLY A 94 11.22 -6.85 -10.74
CA GLY A 94 10.01 -7.66 -10.71
C GLY A 94 8.72 -6.91 -11.03
N ARG A 95 7.59 -7.55 -10.72
CA ARG A 95 6.22 -7.02 -10.93
C ARG A 95 5.54 -6.65 -9.60
N ALA A 96 6.33 -6.38 -8.55
CA ALA A 96 5.85 -5.99 -7.25
C ALA A 96 5.71 -4.47 -7.14
N ASN A 97 4.72 -4.04 -6.37
CA ASN A 97 4.41 -2.66 -6.05
C ASN A 97 4.41 -2.47 -4.53
N VAL A 98 4.62 -1.24 -4.10
CA VAL A 98 4.35 -0.77 -2.75
C VAL A 98 2.94 -0.22 -2.74
N ASP A 99 2.05 -0.81 -1.96
CA ASP A 99 0.63 -0.44 -1.90
C ASP A 99 0.47 1.01 -1.38
N GLY A 100 1.23 1.38 -0.35
CA GLY A 100 1.30 2.75 0.13
C GLY A 100 2.62 3.11 0.81
N LEU A 101 3.05 4.35 0.60
CA LEU A 101 4.16 4.99 1.32
C LEU A 101 3.65 6.30 1.91
N ALA A 102 3.80 6.47 3.23
CA ALA A 102 3.50 7.71 3.92
C ALA A 102 4.79 8.37 4.40
N ILE A 103 4.96 9.65 4.09
CA ILE A 103 6.10 10.46 4.50
C ILE A 103 5.55 11.59 5.37
N SER A 104 5.97 11.63 6.65
CA SER A 104 5.53 12.65 7.58
C SER A 104 6.17 14.01 7.26
N PRO A 105 5.59 15.13 7.72
CA PRO A 105 6.21 16.45 7.63
C PRO A 105 7.61 16.50 8.26
N ALA A 106 7.84 15.71 9.31
CA ALA A 106 9.12 15.59 10.01
C ALA A 106 10.13 14.66 9.29
N GLY A 107 9.76 14.06 8.15
CA GLY A 107 10.64 13.21 7.34
C GLY A 107 10.65 11.73 7.72
N ALA A 108 9.79 11.28 8.64
CA ALA A 108 9.66 9.85 8.95
C ALA A 108 8.93 9.12 7.80
N VAL A 109 9.40 7.92 7.45
CA VAL A 109 8.88 7.14 6.31
C VAL A 109 8.22 5.85 6.79
N PHE A 110 7.00 5.62 6.29
CA PHE A 110 6.19 4.46 6.62
C PHE A 110 5.77 3.73 5.37
N LEU A 111 6.06 2.43 5.29
CA LEU A 111 5.49 1.54 4.29
C LEU A 111 4.17 1.00 4.83
N LEU A 112 3.12 1.11 4.03
CA LEU A 112 1.76 0.73 4.38
C LEU A 112 1.34 -0.48 3.56
N ASP A 113 0.87 -1.51 4.26
CA ASP A 113 0.35 -2.75 3.67
C ASP A 113 -1.08 -2.99 4.20
N PRO A 114 -2.11 -2.43 3.55
CA PRO A 114 -3.50 -2.68 3.93
C PRO A 114 -3.89 -4.14 3.69
N LYS A 115 -4.47 -4.79 4.70
CA LYS A 115 -4.94 -6.17 4.60
C LYS A 115 -6.40 -6.26 5.04
N LEU A 116 -7.24 -6.76 4.14
CA LEU A 116 -8.64 -7.07 4.43
C LEU A 116 -8.79 -8.57 4.70
N TRP A 117 -8.85 -8.95 5.97
CA TRP A 117 -8.94 -10.36 6.39
C TRP A 117 -10.27 -10.63 7.08
N SER A 118 -10.70 -11.89 7.10
CA SER A 118 -11.93 -12.28 7.76
C SER A 118 -11.88 -11.95 9.26
N GLY A 119 -12.89 -11.20 9.74
CA GLY A 119 -13.08 -10.90 11.15
C GLY A 119 -13.55 -12.08 12.01
N ARG A 120 -13.86 -13.23 11.39
CA ARG A 120 -14.24 -14.45 12.10
C ARG A 120 -13.10 -15.00 12.98
N PHE A 121 -11.86 -14.69 12.63
CA PHE A 121 -10.68 -15.23 13.32
C PHE A 121 -9.73 -14.10 13.74
N PRO A 122 -9.20 -14.15 14.97
CA PRO A 122 -8.24 -13.15 15.44
C PRO A 122 -6.87 -13.36 14.83
N LEU A 123 -6.12 -12.26 14.74
CA LEU A 123 -4.69 -12.28 14.52
C LEU A 123 -3.96 -12.28 15.86
N SER A 124 -2.94 -13.12 16.02
CA SER A 124 -2.14 -13.14 17.25
C SER A 124 -0.73 -13.67 17.00
N VAL A 125 0.21 -13.25 17.83
CA VAL A 125 1.57 -13.80 17.85
C VAL A 125 1.65 -14.85 18.96
N ARG A 126 2.01 -16.09 18.60
CA ARG A 126 2.13 -17.22 19.53
C ARG A 126 3.37 -18.02 19.20
N ALA A 127 4.20 -18.29 20.20
CA ALA A 127 5.44 -19.07 20.04
C ALA A 127 6.32 -18.59 18.86
N GLY A 128 6.49 -17.27 18.72
CA GLY A 128 7.32 -16.67 17.66
C GLY A 128 6.73 -16.75 16.24
N ARG A 129 5.44 -17.12 16.09
CA ARG A 129 4.74 -17.22 14.81
C ARG A 129 3.49 -16.35 14.80
N LEU A 130 3.08 -15.91 13.61
CA LEU A 130 1.85 -15.15 13.40
C LEU A 130 0.72 -16.09 12.98
N TRP A 131 -0.41 -16.00 13.68
CA TRP A 131 -1.56 -16.88 13.48
C TRP A 131 -2.83 -16.09 13.17
N HIS A 132 -3.59 -16.56 12.18
CA HIS A 132 -4.98 -16.15 11.93
C HIS A 132 -5.90 -17.32 12.32
N GLY A 133 -6.47 -17.26 13.51
CA GLY A 133 -7.16 -18.39 14.12
C GLY A 133 -6.21 -19.58 14.35
N LYS A 134 -6.36 -20.64 13.54
CA LYS A 134 -5.53 -21.86 13.56
C LYS A 134 -4.52 -21.93 12.41
N VAL A 135 -4.52 -20.94 11.52
CA VAL A 135 -3.65 -20.93 10.33
C VAL A 135 -2.39 -20.13 10.62
N ASP A 136 -1.23 -20.75 10.42
CA ASP A 136 0.06 -20.05 10.45
C ASP A 136 0.17 -19.17 9.20
N VAL A 137 0.31 -17.87 9.43
CA VAL A 137 0.43 -16.84 8.39
C VAL A 137 1.77 -16.12 8.46
N THR A 138 2.74 -16.68 9.17
CA THR A 138 4.08 -16.09 9.36
C THR A 138 4.74 -15.70 8.03
N GLY A 139 4.70 -16.59 7.04
CA GLY A 139 5.28 -16.33 5.71
C GLY A 139 4.57 -15.23 4.92
N ARG A 140 3.36 -14.80 5.32
CA ARG A 140 2.66 -13.69 4.64
C ARG A 140 3.34 -12.34 4.87
N LEU A 141 4.29 -12.25 5.81
CA LEU A 141 5.06 -11.03 6.06
C LEU A 141 6.34 -10.92 5.23
N ASP A 142 6.76 -11.99 4.56
CA ASP A 142 8.05 -11.98 3.86
C ASP A 142 8.06 -10.94 2.73
N GLY A 143 6.91 -10.73 2.06
CA GLY A 143 6.72 -9.68 1.06
C GLY A 143 6.95 -8.28 1.63
N VAL A 144 6.22 -7.91 2.69
CA VAL A 144 6.33 -6.57 3.30
C VAL A 144 7.72 -6.31 3.87
N LEU A 145 8.40 -7.34 4.39
CA LEU A 145 9.78 -7.23 4.87
C LEU A 145 10.77 -6.96 3.73
N HIS A 146 10.61 -7.65 2.60
CA HIS A 146 11.42 -7.43 1.40
C HIS A 146 11.20 -6.03 0.81
N GLU A 147 9.94 -5.61 0.72
CA GLU A 147 9.57 -4.28 0.24
C GLU A 147 10.15 -3.18 1.13
N ARG A 148 9.98 -3.30 2.45
CA ARG A 148 10.53 -2.36 3.43
C ARG A 148 12.04 -2.21 3.28
N ALA A 149 12.76 -3.33 3.21
CA ALA A 149 14.22 -3.32 3.03
C ALA A 149 14.63 -2.68 1.69
N THR A 150 13.88 -2.95 0.63
CA THR A 150 14.14 -2.38 -0.69
C THR A 150 13.91 -0.86 -0.69
N VAL A 151 12.78 -0.39 -0.15
CA VAL A 151 12.46 1.05 -0.05
C VAL A 151 13.47 1.78 0.82
N ALA A 152 13.82 1.23 2.00
CA ALA A 152 14.81 1.82 2.89
C ALA A 152 16.15 2.04 2.19
N ARG A 153 16.64 1.03 1.46
CA ARG A 153 17.87 1.14 0.66
C ARG A 153 17.77 2.20 -0.43
N LEU A 154 16.65 2.27 -1.15
CA LEU A 154 16.48 3.23 -2.26
C LEU A 154 16.38 4.68 -1.78
N LEU A 155 15.75 4.90 -0.64
CA LEU A 155 15.58 6.24 -0.05
C LEU A 155 16.75 6.65 0.85
N ALA A 156 17.63 5.70 1.19
CA ALA A 156 18.71 5.85 2.17
C ALA A 156 18.21 6.42 3.50
N VAL A 157 17.07 5.90 3.97
CA VAL A 157 16.48 6.21 5.28
C VAL A 157 15.83 4.97 5.89
N ASP A 158 15.64 4.98 7.19
CA ASP A 158 14.84 3.99 7.90
C ASP A 158 13.37 4.08 7.50
N VAL A 159 12.77 2.90 7.29
CA VAL A 159 11.37 2.76 6.91
C VAL A 159 10.68 1.83 7.90
N THR A 160 9.63 2.33 8.53
CA THR A 160 8.76 1.55 9.40
C THR A 160 7.66 0.89 8.58
N ALA A 161 7.56 -0.44 8.59
CA ALA A 161 6.45 -1.14 7.95
C ALA A 161 5.26 -1.24 8.89
N ILE A 162 4.08 -0.90 8.37
CA ILE A 162 2.80 -0.99 9.06
C ILE A 162 1.82 -1.78 8.21
N ILE A 163 1.37 -2.92 8.73
CA ILE A 163 0.21 -3.64 8.21
C ILE A 163 -1.04 -3.06 8.87
N SER A 164 -1.94 -2.53 8.04
CA SER A 164 -3.24 -2.04 8.48
C SER A 164 -4.28 -3.13 8.31
N MET A 165 -4.73 -3.73 9.41
CA MET A 165 -5.63 -4.86 9.42
C MET A 165 -7.10 -4.41 9.49
N ASP A 166 -7.85 -4.65 8.42
CA ASP A 166 -9.29 -4.45 8.35
C ASP A 166 -10.01 -5.80 8.49
N GLY A 167 -10.91 -5.89 9.46
CA GLY A 167 -11.70 -7.10 9.76
C GLY A 167 -11.15 -7.97 10.90
N ALA A 168 -9.92 -8.47 10.81
CA ALA A 168 -9.39 -9.41 11.82
C ALA A 168 -9.03 -8.71 13.15
N PRO A 169 -9.64 -9.09 14.29
CA PRO A 169 -9.31 -8.50 15.59
C PRO A 169 -7.90 -8.92 16.02
N LEU A 170 -7.15 -8.01 16.63
CA LEU A 170 -5.82 -8.31 17.15
C LEU A 170 -5.91 -8.79 18.60
N ILE A 171 -5.24 -9.90 18.89
CA ILE A 171 -5.15 -10.48 20.23
C ILE A 171 -3.68 -10.54 20.64
N GLY A 172 -3.39 -9.88 21.75
CA GLY A 172 -2.07 -9.82 22.36
C GLY A 172 -1.81 -10.97 23.33
N PRO A 173 -0.79 -10.81 24.20
CA PRO A 173 -0.47 -11.79 25.23
C PRO A 173 -1.68 -12.12 26.12
N HIS A 174 -1.74 -13.36 26.59
CA HIS A 174 -2.81 -13.85 27.47
C HIS A 174 -4.24 -13.75 26.89
N GLY A 175 -4.38 -13.66 25.57
CA GLY A 175 -5.69 -13.67 24.91
C GLY A 175 -6.45 -12.34 24.99
N ARG A 176 -5.80 -11.24 25.40
CA ARG A 176 -6.45 -9.93 25.53
C ARG A 176 -6.52 -9.19 24.19
N PRO A 177 -7.57 -8.40 23.93
CA PRO A 177 -7.59 -7.48 22.79
C PRO A 177 -6.35 -6.60 22.76
N ALA A 178 -5.74 -6.48 21.59
CA ALA A 178 -4.59 -5.63 21.35
C ALA A 178 -4.96 -4.50 20.39
N THR A 179 -4.40 -3.33 20.64
CA THR A 179 -4.49 -2.17 19.73
C THR A 179 -3.34 -2.15 18.73
N GLU A 180 -2.34 -2.99 18.93
CA GLU A 180 -1.17 -3.16 18.08
C GLU A 180 -0.50 -4.51 18.38
N LEU A 181 0.04 -5.16 17.34
CA LEU A 181 1.01 -6.24 17.46
C LEU A 181 2.29 -5.82 16.76
N VAL A 182 3.44 -6.17 17.33
CA VAL A 182 4.73 -6.00 16.67
C VAL A 182 5.33 -7.37 16.40
N PHE A 183 5.68 -7.63 15.15
CA PHE A 183 6.25 -8.91 14.74
C PHE A 183 7.34 -8.70 13.69
N ARG A 184 8.57 -9.16 13.97
CA ARG A 184 9.75 -8.98 13.10
C ARG A 184 9.99 -7.53 12.66
N GLY A 185 9.71 -6.57 13.56
CA GLY A 185 9.85 -5.13 13.27
C GLY A 185 8.73 -4.54 12.39
N VAL A 186 7.71 -5.33 12.04
CA VAL A 186 6.48 -4.85 11.38
C VAL A 186 5.44 -4.57 12.44
N ARG A 187 4.84 -3.38 12.38
CA ARG A 187 3.71 -2.99 13.22
C ARG A 187 2.43 -3.47 12.55
N ILE A 188 1.56 -4.16 13.27
CA ILE A 188 0.26 -4.60 12.77
C ILE A 188 -0.79 -3.91 13.62
N VAL A 189 -1.61 -3.08 12.99
CA VAL A 189 -2.57 -2.21 13.69
C VAL A 189 -3.96 -2.34 13.08
N PRO A 190 -5.04 -2.17 13.87
CA PRO A 190 -6.39 -2.06 13.31
C PRO A 190 -6.48 -0.90 12.31
N ALA A 191 -7.21 -1.09 11.22
CA ALA A 191 -7.22 -0.14 10.11
C ALA A 191 -7.78 1.25 10.49
N ASP A 192 -8.72 1.30 11.43
CA ASP A 192 -9.28 2.53 12.02
C ASP A 192 -8.26 3.30 12.87
N ARG A 193 -7.25 2.61 13.43
CA ARG A 193 -6.19 3.21 14.25
C ARG A 193 -5.00 3.72 13.44
N LEU A 194 -4.91 3.35 12.16
CA LEU A 194 -3.77 3.69 11.31
C LEU A 194 -3.45 5.20 11.27
N PRO A 195 -4.44 6.13 11.14
CA PRO A 195 -4.15 7.56 11.15
C PRO A 195 -3.47 8.03 12.44
N ASP A 196 -3.95 7.57 13.61
CA ASP A 196 -3.42 7.99 14.91
C ASP A 196 -2.03 7.41 15.16
N VAL A 197 -1.81 6.16 14.75
CA VAL A 197 -0.49 5.52 14.80
C VAL A 197 0.53 6.29 13.96
N LEU A 198 0.14 6.69 12.75
CA LEU A 198 0.99 7.51 11.87
C LEU A 198 1.25 8.88 12.48
N ARG A 199 0.23 9.59 12.98
CA ARG A 199 0.42 10.89 13.65
C ARG A 199 1.38 10.79 14.82
N ALA A 200 1.23 9.79 15.68
CA ALA A 200 2.09 9.60 16.84
C ALA A 200 3.54 9.32 16.41
N ALA A 201 3.74 8.36 15.50
CA ALA A 201 5.08 7.99 15.05
C ALA A 201 5.74 9.07 14.18
N GLY A 202 4.96 9.80 13.39
CA GLY A 202 5.43 10.82 12.46
C GLY A 202 5.90 12.11 13.12
N ARG A 203 5.70 12.27 14.44
CA ARG A 203 6.30 13.35 15.26
C ARG A 203 7.79 13.14 15.50
N ILE A 204 8.27 11.90 15.43
CA ILE A 204 9.69 11.59 15.56
C ILE A 204 10.39 12.08 14.28
N PRO A 205 11.40 12.95 14.38
CA PRO A 205 12.14 13.42 13.21
C PRO A 205 12.76 12.26 12.43
N GLY A 206 12.59 12.29 11.10
CA GLY A 206 13.28 11.37 10.21
C GLY A 206 14.74 11.75 9.99
N GLN A 207 15.47 10.89 9.28
CA GLN A 207 16.89 11.08 8.99
C GLN A 207 17.18 12.16 7.93
N ARG A 208 16.18 12.54 7.13
CA ARG A 208 16.29 13.51 6.03
C ARG A 208 15.04 14.37 5.98
N HIS A 209 15.16 15.57 5.40
CA HIS A 209 14.01 16.43 5.15
C HIS A 209 12.96 15.76 4.27
N ALA A 210 11.68 15.93 4.62
CA ALA A 210 10.56 15.32 3.91
C ALA A 210 10.58 15.62 2.40
N SER A 211 10.86 16.86 2.00
CA SER A 211 10.94 17.25 0.57
C SER A 211 11.99 16.45 -0.20
N ALA A 212 13.18 16.26 0.36
CA ALA A 212 14.25 15.49 -0.26
C ALA A 212 13.90 13.99 -0.40
N ILE A 213 13.20 13.45 0.60
CA ILE A 213 12.69 12.07 0.57
C ILE A 213 11.62 11.94 -0.52
N VAL A 214 10.65 12.85 -0.59
CA VAL A 214 9.57 12.84 -1.58
C VAL A 214 10.14 12.90 -2.99
N THR A 215 11.05 13.83 -3.29
CA THR A 215 11.69 13.93 -4.61
C THR A 215 12.46 12.65 -4.97
N THR A 216 13.15 12.05 -4.00
CA THR A 216 13.85 10.77 -4.22
C THR A 216 12.85 9.66 -4.51
N ALA A 217 11.78 9.56 -3.72
CA ALA A 217 10.74 8.53 -3.85
C ALA A 217 10.03 8.62 -5.21
N GLU A 218 9.62 9.81 -5.64
CA GLU A 218 8.98 9.99 -6.96
C GLU A 218 9.88 9.56 -8.12
N ARG A 219 11.21 9.74 -7.99
CA ARG A 219 12.18 9.33 -9.01
C ARG A 219 12.45 7.83 -9.01
N VAL A 220 12.66 7.22 -7.85
CA VAL A 220 13.14 5.82 -7.73
C VAL A 220 12.03 4.79 -7.57
N LEU A 221 10.81 5.25 -7.24
CA LEU A 221 9.60 4.45 -7.09
C LEU A 221 8.50 5.02 -8.01
N PRO A 222 8.62 4.83 -9.34
CA PRO A 222 7.65 5.37 -10.28
C PRO A 222 6.26 4.74 -10.08
N PRO A 223 5.19 5.37 -10.59
CA PRO A 223 3.86 4.75 -10.68
C PRO A 223 3.86 3.30 -11.18
N TYR A 224 3.05 2.44 -10.57
CA TYR A 224 2.74 1.10 -11.07
C TYR A 224 1.37 1.10 -11.79
N PRO A 225 1.20 0.34 -12.90
CA PRO A 225 2.24 -0.39 -13.62
C PRO A 225 3.24 0.57 -14.25
N ARG A 226 4.50 0.14 -14.39
CA ARG A 226 5.48 0.90 -15.16
C ARG A 226 4.89 1.13 -16.55
N GLY A 227 4.88 2.39 -17.01
CA GLY A 227 4.63 2.67 -18.42
C GLY A 227 5.51 1.76 -19.25
N GLN A 228 4.91 1.02 -20.18
CA GLN A 228 5.65 0.24 -21.15
C GLN A 228 6.42 1.17 -22.08
#